data_AF-A0A914AVH5-F1
#
_entry.id   AF-A0A914AVH5-F1
#
_cell.length_a   1.000
_cell.length_b   1.000
_cell.length_c   1.000
_cell.angle_alpha   90.00
_cell.angle_beta   90.00
_cell.angle_gamma   90.00
#
_symmetry.space_group_name_H-M   'P 1'
#
loop_
_entity.id
_entity.type
_entity.pdbx_description
1 polymer ?
#
loop_
_entity_poly.entity_id
_entity_poly.type
_entity_poly.pdbx_seq_one_letter_code
_entity_poly.pdbx_strand_id
1 'polypeptide(L)'
;MDYLQEMKCLRQEKGWHREGTAALTFVSTINGYHAYHNRPLQGRQFVMQCSHQSSKYDKWGCVVKAPQLEDVDEAVQGIETRAGPNRTTVADVAGKVIGHVPRKICNVLAAGLAVDFSIARAVCVFTGEFQHGGAASGGGPKLVAVYHLEVVRQRDAVEIADSIRPHLTDKDRLWIY
;
A
#
# COMPACT_ATOMS: atom_id res chain seq x y z
N MET A 1 6.73 -12.10 -11.59
CA MET A 1 7.57 -11.11 -10.92
C MET A 1 7.66 -11.53 -9.45
N ASP A 2 8.86 -11.64 -8.88
CA ASP A 2 8.99 -11.98 -7.46
C ASP A 2 8.88 -10.71 -6.62
N TYR A 3 7.65 -10.38 -6.23
CA TYR A 3 7.36 -9.16 -5.47
C TYR A 3 8.09 -9.10 -4.12
N LEU A 4 8.42 -10.25 -3.52
CA LEU A 4 9.22 -10.29 -2.30
C LEU A 4 10.64 -9.79 -2.58
N GLN A 5 11.23 -10.22 -3.69
CA GLN A 5 12.56 -9.77 -4.09
C GLN A 5 12.56 -8.27 -4.40
N GLU A 6 11.52 -7.76 -5.07
CA GLU A 6 11.40 -6.31 -5.31
C GLU A 6 11.32 -5.51 -4.01
N MET A 7 10.53 -5.97 -3.03
CA MET A 7 10.43 -5.29 -1.74
C MET A 7 11.71 -5.40 -0.91
N LYS A 8 12.43 -6.52 -0.99
CA LYS A 8 13.77 -6.65 -0.38
C LYS A 8 14.76 -5.67 -0.98
N CYS A 9 14.81 -5.56 -2.31
CA CYS A 9 15.67 -4.58 -3.00
C CYS A 9 15.28 -3.15 -2.62
N LEU A 10 13.98 -2.81 -2.65
CA LEU A 10 13.49 -1.49 -2.26
C LEU A 10 13.88 -1.14 -0.81
N ARG A 11 13.73 -2.10 0.11
CA ARG A 11 14.11 -1.93 1.53
C ARG A 11 15.61 -1.64 1.67
N GLN A 12 16.45 -2.35 0.92
CA GLN A 12 17.90 -2.14 0.91
C GLN A 12 18.25 -0.77 0.35
N GLU A 13 17.74 -0.42 -0.83
CA GLU A 13 18.00 0.87 -1.50
C GLU A 13 17.55 2.07 -0.67
N LYS A 14 16.39 1.96 -0.01
CA LYS A 14 15.85 3.05 0.81
C LYS A 14 16.40 3.07 2.23
N GLY A 15 17.27 2.13 2.60
CA GLY A 15 17.83 2.05 3.96
C GLY A 15 16.77 1.75 5.03
N TRP A 16 15.68 1.05 4.69
CA TRP A 16 14.57 0.74 5.60
C TRP A 16 14.88 -0.46 6.50
N HIS A 17 16.00 -0.36 7.21
CA HIS A 17 16.46 -1.35 8.16
C HIS A 17 17.13 -0.60 9.31
N ARG A 18 16.36 -0.28 10.34
CA ARG A 18 16.92 0.24 11.58
C ARG A 18 17.19 -0.93 12.52
N GLU A 19 18.30 -0.85 13.25
CA GLU A 19 18.60 -1.83 14.29
C GLU A 19 17.43 -1.92 15.28
N GLY A 20 16.99 -3.14 15.59
CA GLY A 20 15.83 -3.40 16.46
C GLY A 20 14.45 -3.36 15.80
N THR A 21 14.34 -2.91 14.54
CA THR A 21 13.08 -2.94 13.78
C THR A 21 12.89 -4.28 13.08
N ALA A 22 11.63 -4.67 12.91
CA ALA A 22 11.22 -5.78 12.08
C ALA A 22 10.42 -5.25 10.90
N ALA A 23 10.28 -6.05 9.86
CA ALA A 23 9.47 -5.69 8.73
C ALA A 23 8.53 -6.81 8.32
N LEU A 24 7.32 -6.41 7.93
CA LEU A 24 6.31 -7.30 7.37
C LEU A 24 6.09 -6.95 5.92
N THR A 25 5.89 -7.96 5.08
CA THR A 25 5.44 -7.76 3.70
C THR A 25 4.31 -8.70 3.39
N PHE A 26 3.27 -8.20 2.73
CA PHE A 26 2.15 -9.01 2.29
C PHE A 26 1.49 -8.45 1.03
N VAL A 27 0.80 -9.31 0.29
CA VAL A 27 -0.01 -8.90 -0.85
C VAL A 27 -1.44 -8.66 -0.40
N SER A 28 -2.07 -7.61 -0.91
CA SER A 28 -3.50 -7.37 -0.73
C SER A 28 -4.00 -6.42 -1.83
N THR A 29 -5.16 -5.79 -1.63
CA THR A 29 -5.72 -4.84 -2.59
C THR A 29 -5.73 -3.41 -2.06
N ILE A 30 -5.78 -2.43 -2.96
CA ILE A 30 -6.22 -1.06 -2.69
C ILE A 30 -7.65 -0.94 -3.22
N ASN A 31 -8.57 -0.59 -2.34
CA ASN A 31 -10.00 -0.51 -2.62
C ASN A 31 -10.42 0.92 -2.94
N GLY A 32 -11.61 1.09 -3.54
CA GLY A 32 -12.18 2.41 -3.77
C GLY A 32 -11.56 3.17 -4.95
N TYR A 33 -10.76 2.51 -5.80
CA TYR A 33 -10.18 3.16 -6.99
C TYR A 33 -11.23 3.81 -7.90
N HIS A 34 -12.46 3.27 -7.95
CA HIS A 34 -13.58 3.86 -8.68
C HIS A 34 -14.08 5.21 -8.15
N ALA A 35 -13.69 5.63 -6.94
CA ALA A 35 -14.02 6.95 -6.40
C ALA A 35 -12.95 8.00 -6.71
N TYR A 36 -11.70 7.56 -6.90
CA TYR A 36 -10.54 8.46 -7.05
C TYR A 36 -10.01 8.51 -8.49
N HIS A 37 -10.06 7.40 -9.21
CA HIS A 37 -9.57 7.23 -10.59
C HIS A 37 -8.09 7.62 -10.82
N ASN A 38 -7.30 7.77 -9.75
CA ASN A 38 -5.88 8.06 -9.80
C ASN A 38 -5.10 6.76 -9.95
N ARG A 39 -4.72 6.39 -11.18
CA ARG A 39 -3.98 5.14 -11.44
C ARG A 39 -2.49 5.34 -11.08
N PRO A 40 -1.92 4.56 -10.15
CA PRO A 40 -0.50 4.68 -9.84
C PRO A 40 0.36 4.02 -10.92
N LEU A 41 1.63 4.43 -11.00
CA LEU A 41 2.64 3.70 -11.77
C LEU A 41 2.89 2.32 -11.11
N GLN A 42 3.15 1.31 -11.93
CA GLN A 42 3.45 -0.04 -11.46
C GLN A 42 4.87 -0.13 -10.91
N GLY A 43 5.02 -0.93 -9.86
CA GLY A 43 6.32 -1.35 -9.33
C GLY A 43 6.96 -0.34 -8.37
N ARG A 44 8.20 -0.65 -7.99
CA ARG A 44 8.94 0.02 -6.91
C ARG A 44 9.37 1.47 -7.18
N GLN A 45 9.26 1.93 -8.44
CA GLN A 45 9.52 3.33 -8.80
C GLN A 45 8.43 4.27 -8.27
N PHE A 46 7.30 3.72 -7.80
CA PHE A 46 6.18 4.51 -7.30
C PHE A 46 5.66 3.93 -5.98
N VAL A 47 6.37 4.24 -4.91
CA VAL A 47 6.04 3.81 -3.56
C VAL A 47 4.95 4.71 -2.97
N MET A 48 3.79 4.13 -2.71
CA MET A 48 2.66 4.82 -2.10
C MET A 48 2.71 4.70 -0.57
N GLN A 49 2.23 5.72 0.12
CA GLN A 49 2.17 5.76 1.58
C GLN A 49 0.78 5.39 2.10
N CYS A 50 0.73 4.58 3.15
CA CYS A 50 -0.48 4.30 3.89
C CYS A 50 -0.53 5.23 5.11
N SER A 51 -1.65 5.92 5.30
CA SER A 51 -1.83 6.81 6.45
C SER A 51 -3.21 6.61 7.08
N HIS A 52 -3.26 6.66 8.41
CA HIS A 52 -4.53 6.71 9.12
C HIS A 52 -5.30 7.99 8.74
N GLN A 53 -6.56 7.82 8.35
CA GLN A 53 -7.50 8.89 8.07
C GLN A 53 -8.90 8.42 8.46
N SER A 54 -9.33 8.82 9.66
CA SER A 54 -10.69 8.56 10.11
C SER A 54 -11.72 9.25 9.22
N SER A 55 -12.89 8.66 9.12
CA SER A 55 -14.04 9.23 8.43
C SER A 55 -15.32 8.98 9.21
N LYS A 56 -16.41 9.63 8.83
CA LYS A 56 -17.74 9.35 9.40
C LYS A 56 -18.23 7.90 9.21
N TYR A 57 -17.63 7.15 8.28
CA TYR A 57 -18.01 5.76 7.97
C TYR A 57 -17.10 4.73 8.63
N ASP A 58 -15.84 5.09 8.88
CA ASP A 58 -14.83 4.21 9.46
C ASP A 58 -13.83 5.03 10.27
N LYS A 59 -13.91 4.89 11.60
CA LYS A 59 -12.99 5.54 12.53
C LYS A 59 -11.56 5.03 12.41
N TRP A 60 -11.37 3.85 11.81
CA TRP A 60 -10.07 3.22 11.59
C TRP A 60 -9.60 3.34 10.14
N GLY A 61 -10.29 4.15 9.33
CA GLY A 61 -9.98 4.32 7.91
C GLY A 61 -8.49 4.56 7.67
N CYS A 62 -7.95 3.89 6.67
CA CYS A 62 -6.59 4.12 6.18
C CYS A 62 -6.66 4.37 4.68
N VAL A 63 -5.99 5.43 4.23
CA VAL A 63 -5.87 5.78 2.81
C VAL A 63 -4.50 5.40 2.29
N VAL A 64 -4.45 5.13 0.99
CA VAL A 64 -3.22 4.98 0.22
C VAL A 64 -3.05 6.23 -0.63
N LYS A 65 -1.94 6.94 -0.43
CA LYS A 65 -1.59 8.17 -1.15
C LYS A 65 -0.37 7.94 -2.03
N ALA A 66 -0.40 8.52 -3.22
CA ALA A 66 0.79 8.65 -4.04
C ALA A 66 1.90 9.42 -3.29
N PRO A 67 3.18 9.13 -3.59
CA PRO A 67 4.30 9.93 -3.10
C PRO A 67 4.13 11.39 -3.52
N GLN A 68 4.71 12.32 -2.76
CA GLN A 68 4.77 13.72 -3.19
C GLN A 68 5.62 13.83 -4.46
N LEU A 69 5.35 14.83 -5.29
CA LEU A 69 6.04 14.97 -6.58
C LEU A 69 7.57 15.10 -6.40
N GLU A 70 7.99 15.80 -5.34
CA GLU A 70 9.39 15.96 -4.94
C GLU A 70 10.08 14.64 -4.53
N ASP A 71 9.31 13.62 -4.12
CA ASP A 71 9.83 12.30 -3.78
C ASP A 71 9.87 11.35 -5.01
N VAL A 72 9.40 11.81 -6.16
CA VAL A 72 9.34 11.04 -7.41
C VAL A 72 10.47 11.45 -8.34
N ASP A 73 11.26 10.46 -8.78
CA ASP A 73 12.33 10.65 -9.77
C ASP A 73 11.79 11.35 -11.03
N GLU A 74 12.44 12.45 -11.43
CA GLU A 74 12.08 13.23 -12.62
C GLU A 74 11.97 12.34 -13.88
N ALA A 75 12.81 11.30 -13.98
CA ALA A 75 12.82 10.37 -15.11
C ALA A 75 11.49 9.63 -15.29
N VAL A 76 10.67 9.49 -14.23
CA VAL A 76 9.38 8.80 -14.30
C VAL A 76 8.17 9.73 -14.25
N GLN A 77 8.34 11.01 -13.92
CA GLN A 77 7.22 11.95 -13.75
C GLN A 77 6.35 12.11 -15.01
N GLY A 78 6.95 12.02 -16.20
CA GLY A 78 6.25 12.12 -17.49
C GLY A 78 5.60 10.81 -17.98
N ILE A 79 5.83 9.68 -17.30
CA ILE A 79 5.29 8.38 -17.72
C ILE A 79 3.77 8.37 -17.57
N GLU A 80 3.08 7.87 -18.59
CA GLU A 80 1.62 7.66 -18.53
C GLU A 80 1.27 6.52 -17.57
N THR A 81 0.43 6.80 -16.58
CA THR A 81 -0.12 5.77 -15.69
C THR A 81 -1.44 5.21 -16.21
N ARG A 82 -2.14 5.94 -17.08
CA ARG A 82 -3.36 5.53 -17.76
C ARG A 82 -3.34 5.98 -19.21
N ALA A 83 -3.45 5.02 -20.14
CA ALA A 83 -3.64 5.29 -21.56
C ALA A 83 -5.09 5.70 -21.87
N GLY A 84 -5.28 6.51 -22.92
CA GLY A 84 -6.59 6.87 -23.47
C GLY A 84 -6.92 8.36 -23.39
N PRO A 85 -8.18 8.76 -23.67
CA PRO A 85 -8.58 10.17 -23.75
C PRO A 85 -8.50 10.91 -22.41
N ASN A 86 -8.44 10.18 -21.30
CA ASN A 86 -8.18 10.69 -19.95
C ASN A 86 -6.76 10.31 -19.51
N ARG A 87 -5.77 10.64 -20.36
CA ARG A 87 -4.35 10.40 -20.09
C ARG A 87 -3.97 11.06 -18.77
N THR A 88 -3.35 10.28 -17.88
CA THR A 88 -2.75 10.79 -16.65
C THR A 88 -1.29 10.38 -16.60
N THR A 89 -0.45 11.32 -16.18
CA THR A 89 0.96 11.07 -15.92
C THR A 89 1.21 10.77 -14.45
N VAL A 90 2.42 10.32 -14.13
CA VAL A 90 2.89 10.18 -12.76
C VAL A 90 2.80 11.52 -12.01
N ALA A 91 3.21 12.63 -12.66
CA ALA A 91 3.12 13.96 -12.07
C ALA A 91 1.67 14.35 -11.71
N ASP A 92 0.70 14.00 -12.57
CA ASP A 92 -0.72 14.28 -12.31
C ASP A 92 -1.25 13.51 -11.10
N VAL A 93 -0.67 12.35 -10.78
CA VAL A 93 -1.13 11.45 -9.71
C VAL A 93 -0.40 11.69 -8.39
N ALA A 94 0.79 12.30 -8.42
CA ALA A 94 1.59 12.60 -7.24
C ALA A 94 0.79 13.33 -6.15
N GLY A 95 1.00 12.95 -4.89
CA GLY A 95 0.31 13.48 -3.70
C GLY A 95 -1.18 13.13 -3.57
N LYS A 96 -1.82 12.57 -4.61
CA LYS A 96 -3.26 12.26 -4.58
C LYS A 96 -3.57 10.94 -3.87
N VAL A 97 -4.80 10.84 -3.38
CA VAL A 97 -5.33 9.58 -2.85
C VAL A 97 -5.61 8.63 -4.01
N ILE A 98 -5.09 7.41 -3.89
CA ILE A 98 -5.27 6.31 -4.84
C ILE A 98 -6.48 5.46 -4.46
N GLY A 99 -6.67 5.27 -3.16
CA GLY A 99 -7.78 4.50 -2.61
C GLY A 99 -7.60 4.27 -1.12
N HIS A 100 -8.22 3.19 -0.65
CA HIS A 100 -8.21 2.78 0.75
C HIS A 100 -7.52 1.43 0.94
N VAL A 101 -6.88 1.29 2.08
CA VAL A 101 -6.50 -0.03 2.60
C VAL A 101 -7.79 -0.86 2.80
N PRO A 102 -7.77 -2.20 2.63
CA PRO A 102 -8.94 -3.02 2.88
C PRO A 102 -9.42 -2.88 4.32
N ARG A 103 -10.72 -2.72 4.53
CA ARG A 103 -11.34 -2.50 5.85
C ARG A 103 -10.86 -3.48 6.93
N LYS A 104 -10.66 -4.75 6.57
CA LYS A 104 -10.19 -5.79 7.49
C LYS A 104 -8.77 -5.54 8.02
N ILE A 105 -7.94 -4.84 7.24
CA ILE A 105 -6.54 -4.52 7.56
C ILE A 105 -6.43 -3.11 8.19
N CYS A 106 -7.36 -2.21 7.88
CA CYS A 106 -7.38 -0.83 8.39
C CYS A 106 -7.25 -0.73 9.91
N ASN A 107 -7.94 -1.58 10.69
CA ASN A 107 -7.87 -1.51 12.15
C ASN A 107 -6.44 -1.73 12.67
N VAL A 108 -5.75 -2.74 12.14
CA VAL A 108 -4.37 -3.07 12.53
C VAL A 108 -3.42 -1.94 12.15
N LEU A 109 -3.53 -1.42 10.93
CA LEU A 109 -2.67 -0.33 10.46
C LEU A 109 -2.94 0.98 11.22
N ALA A 110 -4.20 1.31 11.48
CA ALA A 110 -4.56 2.53 12.19
C ALA A 110 -4.11 2.48 13.66
N ALA A 111 -4.29 1.34 14.33
CA ALA A 111 -3.75 1.12 15.68
C ALA A 111 -2.23 1.29 15.68
N GLY A 112 -1.55 0.59 14.76
CA GLY A 112 -0.11 0.62 14.60
C GLY A 112 0.50 1.99 14.28
N LEU A 113 -0.16 2.78 13.43
CA LEU A 113 0.35 4.07 12.96
C LEU A 113 -0.02 5.23 13.88
N ALA A 114 -1.18 5.19 14.53
CA ALA A 114 -1.77 6.37 15.18
C ALA A 114 -2.11 6.19 16.66
N VAL A 115 -2.14 4.97 17.19
CA VAL A 115 -2.52 4.69 18.58
C VAL A 115 -1.33 4.21 19.40
N ASP A 116 -0.72 3.10 19.01
CA ASP A 116 0.37 2.48 19.76
C ASP A 116 1.76 2.77 19.17
N PHE A 117 1.81 3.37 17.97
CA PHE A 117 3.03 3.72 17.23
C PHE A 117 3.98 2.54 17.03
N SER A 118 3.45 1.32 16.99
CA SER A 118 4.21 0.10 16.70
C SER A 118 4.67 0.04 15.23
N ILE A 119 3.99 0.73 14.31
CA ILE A 119 4.36 0.81 12.90
C ILE A 119 5.05 2.15 12.62
N ALA A 120 6.33 2.12 12.33
CA ALA A 120 7.11 3.30 11.95
C ALA A 120 6.81 3.77 10.53
N ARG A 121 6.52 2.83 9.62
CA ARG A 121 6.18 3.12 8.23
C ARG A 121 5.22 2.06 7.67
N ALA A 122 4.23 2.50 6.91
CA ALA A 122 3.39 1.64 6.09
C ALA A 122 3.37 2.16 4.65
N VAL A 123 3.81 1.34 3.71
CA VAL A 123 3.84 1.68 2.28
C VAL A 123 3.32 0.53 1.44
N CYS A 124 3.00 0.80 0.17
CA CYS A 124 2.72 -0.25 -0.79
C CYS A 124 3.11 0.13 -2.22
N VAL A 125 3.27 -0.88 -3.07
CA VAL A 125 3.54 -0.74 -4.51
C VAL A 125 2.46 -1.43 -5.30
N PHE A 126 2.02 -0.80 -6.39
CA PHE A 126 1.02 -1.38 -7.29
C PHE A 126 1.67 -2.45 -8.18
N THR A 127 1.07 -3.63 -8.29
CA THR A 127 1.66 -4.75 -9.05
C THR A 127 1.33 -4.71 -10.54
N GLY A 128 0.46 -3.80 -10.99
CA GLY A 128 -0.04 -3.77 -12.37
C GLY A 128 -1.38 -4.50 -12.55
N GLU A 129 -1.79 -5.31 -11.58
CA GLU A 129 -2.97 -6.18 -11.69
C GLU A 129 -4.23 -5.54 -11.09
N PHE A 130 -5.36 -5.72 -11.78
CA PHE A 130 -6.68 -5.34 -11.30
C PHE A 130 -7.48 -6.57 -10.92
N GLN A 131 -8.05 -6.56 -9.72
CA GLN A 131 -9.09 -7.49 -9.32
C GLN A 131 -10.47 -6.83 -9.50
N HIS A 132 -11.30 -7.46 -10.31
CA HIS A 132 -12.71 -7.07 -10.44
C HIS A 132 -13.50 -7.94 -9.46
N GLY A 133 -14.19 -7.31 -8.51
CA GLY A 133 -15.17 -8.04 -7.71
C GLY A 133 -16.22 -8.61 -8.65
N GLY A 134 -16.53 -9.90 -8.54
CA GLY A 134 -17.60 -10.51 -9.34
C GLY A 134 -18.90 -9.69 -9.23
N ALA A 135 -19.71 -9.75 -10.29
CA ALA A 135 -20.83 -8.87 -10.62
C ALA A 135 -21.95 -8.68 -9.56
N ALA A 136 -21.82 -9.24 -8.35
CA ALA A 136 -22.88 -9.28 -7.34
C ALA A 136 -22.73 -8.27 -6.18
N SER A 137 -21.65 -7.50 -6.08
CA SER A 137 -21.41 -6.71 -4.86
C SER A 137 -20.81 -5.32 -5.07
N GLY A 138 -21.32 -4.52 -6.03
CA GLY A 138 -21.18 -3.05 -6.07
C GLY A 138 -19.77 -2.44 -5.96
N GLY A 139 -18.72 -3.26 -5.96
CA GLY A 139 -17.36 -2.86 -5.68
C GLY A 139 -16.63 -2.67 -6.99
N GLY A 140 -16.32 -1.42 -7.32
CA GLY A 140 -15.48 -1.12 -8.47
C GLY A 140 -14.09 -1.79 -8.41
N PRO A 141 -13.28 -1.65 -9.48
CA PRO A 141 -11.98 -2.29 -9.60
C PRO A 141 -11.10 -2.08 -8.36
N LYS A 142 -10.39 -3.13 -7.96
CA LYS A 142 -9.41 -3.14 -6.87
C LYS A 142 -8.01 -3.30 -7.46
N LEU A 143 -7.05 -2.51 -6.98
CA LEU A 143 -5.66 -2.58 -7.44
C LEU A 143 -4.93 -3.60 -6.58
N VAL A 144 -4.25 -4.58 -7.15
CA VAL A 144 -3.40 -5.50 -6.37
C VAL A 144 -2.11 -4.78 -6.00
N ALA A 145 -1.74 -4.85 -4.72
CA ALA A 145 -0.57 -4.14 -4.19
C ALA A 145 0.19 -4.99 -3.19
N VAL A 146 1.50 -4.76 -3.13
CA VAL A 146 2.38 -5.36 -2.13
C VAL A 146 2.61 -4.33 -1.04
N TYR A 147 2.14 -4.63 0.15
CA TYR A 147 2.29 -3.81 1.34
C TYR A 147 3.58 -4.16 2.07
N HIS A 148 4.24 -3.15 2.62
CA HIS A 148 5.39 -3.28 3.49
C HIS A 148 5.21 -2.40 4.72
N LEU A 149 5.39 -3.02 5.88
CA LEU A 149 5.31 -2.36 7.18
C LEU A 149 6.69 -2.43 7.83
N GLU A 150 7.25 -1.29 8.22
CA GLU A 150 8.37 -1.22 9.15
C GLU A 150 7.81 -1.09 10.56
N VAL A 151 8.10 -2.08 11.40
CA VAL A 151 7.58 -2.20 12.76
C VAL A 151 8.71 -1.96 13.75
N VAL A 152 8.44 -1.13 14.75
CA VAL A 152 9.44 -0.62 15.69
C VAL A 152 10.09 -1.76 16.48
N ARG A 153 9.34 -2.82 16.81
CA ARG A 153 9.84 -3.98 17.58
C ARG A 153 9.40 -5.29 16.94
N GLN A 154 10.29 -6.28 17.00
CA GLN A 154 10.02 -7.62 16.46
C GLN A 154 8.80 -8.32 17.09
N ARG A 155 8.56 -8.13 18.40
CA ARG A 155 7.38 -8.73 19.05
C ARG A 155 6.06 -8.19 18.49
N ASP A 156 5.99 -6.87 18.26
CA ASP A 156 4.80 -6.21 17.74
C ASP A 156 4.58 -6.65 16.29
N ALA A 157 5.66 -6.97 15.56
CA ALA A 157 5.58 -7.50 14.20
C ALA A 157 4.90 -8.87 14.15
N VAL A 158 5.10 -9.73 15.15
CA VAL A 158 4.41 -11.02 15.25
C VAL A 158 2.91 -10.81 15.52
N GLU A 159 2.56 -9.92 16.44
CA GLU A 159 1.15 -9.62 16.77
C GLU A 159 0.40 -9.00 15.59
N ILE A 160 1.03 -8.06 14.88
CA ILE A 160 0.50 -7.46 13.65
C ILE A 160 0.34 -8.54 12.57
N ALA A 161 1.35 -9.41 12.39
CA ALA A 161 1.30 -10.50 11.44
C ALA A 161 0.12 -11.44 11.70
N ASP A 162 -0.06 -11.84 12.96
CA ASP A 162 -1.15 -12.74 13.37
C ASP A 162 -2.52 -12.07 13.25
N SER A 163 -2.60 -10.74 13.39
CA SER A 163 -3.83 -9.98 13.17
C SER A 163 -4.18 -9.82 11.69
N ILE A 164 -3.17 -9.71 10.81
CA ILE A 164 -3.38 -9.55 9.36
C ILE A 164 -3.63 -10.91 8.69
N ARG A 165 -2.95 -11.98 9.10
CA ARG A 165 -2.97 -13.30 8.44
C ARG A 165 -4.40 -13.85 8.17
N PRO A 166 -5.38 -13.75 9.08
CA PRO A 166 -6.76 -14.22 8.83
C PRO A 166 -7.52 -13.42 7.76
N HIS A 167 -6.96 -12.31 7.31
CA HIS A 167 -7.56 -11.42 6.32
C HIS A 167 -6.88 -11.50 4.95
N LEU A 168 -5.79 -12.26 4.87
CA LEU A 168 -5.07 -12.60 3.66
C LEU A 168 -5.73 -13.83 3.01
N THR A 169 -5.76 -13.87 1.68
CA THR A 169 -6.20 -15.03 0.89
C THR A 169 -5.08 -16.07 0.79
N ASP A 170 -5.36 -17.31 0.37
CA ASP A 170 -4.34 -18.36 0.20
C ASP A 170 -3.21 -17.98 -0.79
N LYS A 171 -3.42 -16.96 -1.61
CA LYS A 171 -2.41 -16.40 -2.53
C LYS A 171 -1.56 -15.31 -1.90
N ASP A 172 -2.00 -14.76 -0.78
CA ASP A 172 -1.35 -13.68 -0.07
C ASP A 172 -0.30 -14.26 0.88
N ARG A 173 0.96 -14.04 0.54
CA ARG A 173 2.10 -14.47 1.34
C ARG A 173 2.45 -13.38 2.33
N LEU A 174 2.75 -13.77 3.57
CA LEU A 174 3.22 -12.88 4.63
C LEU A 174 4.65 -13.27 4.99
N TRP A 175 5.56 -12.29 5.00
CA TRP A 175 6.95 -12.48 5.39
C TRP A 175 7.31 -11.55 6.54
N ILE A 176 8.00 -12.08 7.55
CA ILE A 176 8.55 -11.33 8.69
C ILE A 176 10.07 -11.46 8.63
N TYR A 177 10.78 -10.35 8.78
CA TYR A 177 12.25 -10.30 8.71
C TYR A 177 12.82 -9.07 9.41
#